data_AF-A0A7V9BMS7-F1
#
_entry.id   AF-A0A7V9BMS7-F1
#
_cell.length_a   1.000
_cell.length_b   1.000
_cell.length_c   1.000
_cell.angle_alpha   90.00
_cell.angle_beta   90.00
_cell.angle_gamma   90.00
#
_symmetry.space_group_name_H-M   'P 1'
#
loop_
_entity.id
_entity.type
_entity.pdbx_description
1 polymer ?
#
loop_
_entity_poly.entity_id
_entity_poly.type
_entity_poly.pdbx_seq_one_letter_code
_entity_poly.pdbx_strand_id
1 'polypeptide(L)'
;MSQPAGPLLLVLADSLAFHGPQRPEPADEPRLWPNVAACLLGGSAELVAGYGWTARHAWRALTNDPRIWALLPRVDALVLGVGGMDTLPS
;
A
#
# COMPACT_ATOMS: atom_id res chain seq x y z
N MET A 1 18.24 16.93 19.16
CA MET A 1 17.15 15.97 19.40
C MET A 1 16.85 15.30 18.08
N SER A 2 17.05 13.99 17.94
CA SER A 2 16.59 13.28 16.73
C SER A 2 15.08 13.48 16.61
N GLN A 3 14.62 13.93 15.45
CA GLN A 3 13.21 13.88 15.11
C GLN A 3 12.71 12.45 15.36
N PRO A 4 11.55 12.25 16.01
CA PRO A 4 10.93 10.93 16.03
C PRO A 4 10.79 10.44 14.58
N ALA A 5 11.05 9.15 14.35
CA ALA A 5 10.81 8.57 13.04
C ALA A 5 9.35 8.83 12.66
N GLY A 6 9.12 9.35 11.46
CA GLY A 6 7.77 9.60 10.96
C GLY A 6 6.97 8.30 10.79
N PRO A 7 5.64 8.40 10.62
CA PRO A 7 4.78 7.22 10.60
C PRO A 7 5.10 6.28 9.43
N LEU A 8 5.02 4.98 9.69
CA LEU A 8 5.12 3.94 8.66
C LEU A 8 3.72 3.44 8.26
N LEU A 9 3.34 3.70 7.02
CA LEU A 9 2.07 3.23 6.46
C LEU A 9 2.29 1.91 5.71
N LEU A 10 1.52 0.87 6.03
CA LEU A 10 1.37 -0.30 5.16
C LEU A 10 0.14 -0.12 4.29
N VAL A 11 0.31 -0.16 2.97
CA VAL A 11 -0.80 -0.01 2.01
C VAL A 11 -1.02 -1.32 1.29
N LEU A 12 -2.18 -1.95 1.52
CA LEU A 12 -2.64 -3.11 0.75
C LEU A 12 -3.64 -2.63 -0.31
N ALA A 13 -3.30 -2.75 -1.59
CA ALA A 13 -4.09 -2.12 -2.64
C ALA A 13 -4.19 -2.93 -3.94
N ASP A 14 -5.04 -2.45 -4.85
CA ASP A 14 -5.15 -2.93 -6.23
C ASP A 14 -4.27 -2.11 -7.19
N SER A 15 -4.47 -2.29 -8.49
CA SER A 15 -3.68 -1.62 -9.53
C SER A 15 -3.76 -0.09 -9.50
N LEU A 16 -4.80 0.50 -8.91
CA LEU A 16 -4.94 1.96 -8.86
C LEU A 16 -3.84 2.62 -8.01
N ALA A 17 -3.18 1.86 -7.12
CA ALA A 17 -2.02 2.34 -6.38
C ALA A 17 -0.79 2.62 -7.25
N PHE A 18 -0.73 2.08 -8.47
CA PHE A 18 0.38 2.28 -9.40
C PHE A 18 0.07 3.33 -10.49
N HIS A 19 -1.06 4.03 -10.42
CA HIS A 19 -1.52 4.90 -11.51
C HIS A 19 -0.63 6.14 -11.69
N GLY A 20 0.22 6.09 -12.73
CA GLY A 20 0.94 7.25 -13.25
C GLY A 20 0.21 7.92 -14.42
N PRO A 21 0.64 9.11 -14.85
CA PRO A 21 -0.08 9.92 -15.84
C PRO A 21 -0.13 9.31 -17.26
N GLN A 22 0.82 8.43 -17.62
CA GLN A 22 0.80 7.74 -18.92
C GLN A 22 0.79 6.22 -18.83
N ARG A 23 1.32 5.65 -17.75
CA ARG A 23 1.47 4.21 -17.53
C ARG A 23 1.51 3.90 -16.04
N PRO A 24 1.40 2.62 -15.65
CA PRO A 24 1.73 2.24 -14.29
C PRO A 24 3.19 2.49 -13.96
N GLU A 25 3.47 2.89 -12.71
CA GLU A 25 4.82 3.16 -12.23
C GLU A 25 5.28 2.12 -11.18
N PRO A 26 6.60 1.98 -10.94
CA PRO A 26 7.15 1.19 -9.85
C PRO A 26 6.58 1.59 -8.49
N ALA A 27 6.49 0.65 -7.55
CA ALA A 27 5.89 0.87 -6.23
C ALA A 27 6.59 1.98 -5.40
N ASP A 28 7.88 2.19 -5.65
CA ASP A 28 8.73 3.18 -4.99
C ASP A 28 8.75 4.55 -5.72
N GLU A 29 7.99 4.73 -6.80
CA GLU A 29 7.84 6.02 -7.47
C GLU A 29 7.26 7.06 -6.47
N PRO A 30 8.00 8.13 -6.13
CA PRO A 30 7.62 9.06 -5.08
C PRO A 30 6.28 9.77 -5.30
N ARG A 31 5.84 9.90 -6.57
CA ARG A 31 4.60 10.60 -6.94
C ARG A 31 3.34 9.74 -6.83
N LEU A 32 3.46 8.43 -6.59
CA LEU A 32 2.29 7.60 -6.35
C LEU A 32 1.59 8.04 -5.06
N TRP A 33 0.25 8.00 -5.06
CA TRP A 33 -0.55 8.50 -3.94
C TRP A 33 -0.16 7.91 -2.56
N PRO A 34 0.25 6.63 -2.41
CA PRO A 34 0.67 6.09 -1.12
C PRO A 34 1.92 6.79 -0.58
N ASN A 35 2.89 7.04 -1.46
CA ASN A 35 4.15 7.68 -1.13
C ASN A 35 3.95 9.17 -0.84
N VAL A 36 3.11 9.85 -1.62
CA VAL A 36 2.71 11.23 -1.37
C VAL A 36 1.98 11.35 -0.02
N ALA A 37 1.02 10.46 0.26
CA ALA A 37 0.26 10.48 1.51
C ALA A 37 1.18 10.29 2.73
N ALA A 38 2.09 9.32 2.70
CA ALA A 38 3.05 9.13 3.77
C ALA A 38 4.02 10.32 3.92
N CYS A 39 4.51 10.87 2.80
CA CYS A 39 5.39 12.03 2.81
C CYS A 39 4.72 13.26 3.44
N LEU A 40 3.44 13.50 3.15
CA LEU A 40 2.67 14.60 3.77
C LEU A 40 2.50 14.43 5.29
N LEU A 41 2.58 13.20 5.81
CA LEU A 41 2.59 12.90 7.24
C LEU A 41 4.01 12.90 7.85
N GLY A 42 5.04 13.23 7.05
CA GLY A 42 6.45 13.16 7.46
C GLY A 42 7.02 11.75 7.57
N GLY A 43 6.34 10.75 6.99
CA GLY A 43 6.65 9.33 7.11
C GLY A 43 6.98 8.64 5.79
N SER A 44 6.84 7.30 5.77
CA SER A 44 7.06 6.46 4.59
C SER A 44 5.95 5.42 4.39
N ALA A 45 5.85 4.88 3.18
CA ALA A 45 4.88 3.85 2.84
C ALA A 45 5.57 2.56 2.38
N GLU A 46 5.00 1.43 2.78
CA GLU A 46 5.27 0.11 2.25
C GLU A 46 4.05 -0.32 1.44
N LEU A 47 4.19 -0.33 0.11
CA LEU A 47 3.11 -0.66 -0.81
C LEU A 47 3.16 -2.14 -1.19
N VAL A 48 2.13 -2.89 -0.80
CA VAL A 48 1.91 -4.28 -1.24
C VAL A 48 0.59 -4.34 -2.01
N ALA A 49 0.70 -4.37 -3.33
CA ALA A 49 -0.45 -4.31 -4.21
C ALA A 49 -0.28 -5.19 -5.45
N GLY A 50 -1.39 -5.50 -6.11
CA GLY A 50 -1.37 -6.27 -7.34
C GLY A 50 -2.51 -5.94 -8.29
N TYR A 51 -2.28 -6.19 -9.57
CA TYR A 51 -3.29 -6.00 -10.60
C TYR A 51 -4.46 -6.94 -10.39
N GLY A 52 -5.68 -6.38 -10.44
CA GLY A 52 -6.90 -7.15 -10.21
C GLY A 52 -7.10 -7.60 -8.76
N TRP A 53 -6.33 -7.07 -7.79
CA TRP A 53 -6.52 -7.43 -6.39
C TRP A 53 -7.89 -7.00 -5.88
N THR A 54 -8.67 -7.99 -5.48
CA THR A 54 -9.90 -7.84 -4.72
C THR A 54 -9.60 -7.78 -3.22
N ALA A 55 -10.61 -7.48 -2.39
CA ALA A 55 -10.52 -7.55 -0.94
C ALA A 55 -10.06 -8.94 -0.45
N ARG A 56 -10.44 -10.01 -1.16
CA ARG A 56 -9.97 -11.38 -0.88
C ARG A 56 -8.46 -11.51 -1.05
N HIS A 57 -7.86 -10.87 -2.05
CA HIS A 57 -6.41 -10.91 -2.26
C HIS A 57 -5.68 -10.18 -1.14
N ALA A 58 -6.14 -8.99 -0.75
CA ALA A 58 -5.57 -8.26 0.39
C ALA A 58 -5.66 -9.06 1.69
N TRP A 59 -6.81 -9.70 1.96
CA TRP A 59 -6.95 -10.59 3.12
C TRP A 59 -5.96 -11.76 3.07
N ARG A 60 -5.82 -12.41 1.91
CA ARG A 60 -4.87 -13.52 1.76
C ARG A 60 -3.43 -13.07 1.95
N ALA A 61 -3.05 -11.87 1.49
CA ALA A 61 -1.72 -11.31 1.74
C ALA A 61 -1.50 -11.08 3.23
N LEU A 62 -2.45 -10.41 3.90
CA LEU A 62 -2.39 -10.14 5.34
C LEU A 62 -2.24 -11.43 6.17
N THR A 63 -2.96 -12.49 5.82
CA THR A 63 -2.97 -13.73 6.62
C THR A 63 -2.04 -14.83 6.13
N ASN A 64 -1.30 -14.67 5.02
CA ASN A 64 -0.42 -15.73 4.50
C ASN A 64 0.95 -15.23 4.02
N ASP A 65 1.23 -13.93 3.99
CA ASP A 65 2.54 -13.41 3.61
C ASP A 65 3.42 -13.14 4.85
N PRO A 66 4.46 -13.95 5.11
CA PRO A 66 5.33 -13.73 6.27
C PRO A 66 6.10 -12.41 6.20
N ARG A 67 6.26 -11.79 5.02
CA ARG A 67 6.87 -10.46 4.90
C ARG A 67 5.97 -9.39 5.49
N ILE A 68 4.65 -9.49 5.28
CA ILE A 68 3.67 -8.60 5.91
C ILE A 68 3.66 -8.83 7.42
N TRP A 69 3.75 -10.08 7.90
CA TRP A 69 3.79 -10.35 9.34
C TRP A 69 5.03 -9.77 10.01
N ALA A 70 6.17 -9.83 9.32
CA ALA A 70 7.38 -9.18 9.82
C ALA A 70 7.17 -7.66 9.94
N LEU A 71 6.44 -7.05 9.00
CA LEU A 71 6.23 -5.60 8.93
C LEU A 71 5.14 -5.08 9.88
N LEU A 72 4.04 -5.82 10.06
CA LEU A 72 2.86 -5.40 10.83
C LEU A 72 3.14 -4.85 12.24
N PRO A 73 4.05 -5.42 13.05
CA PRO A 73 4.36 -4.86 14.37
C PRO A 73 5.05 -3.49 14.34
N ARG A 74 5.52 -3.05 13.16
CA ARG A 74 6.27 -1.79 12.98
C ARG A 74 5.44 -0.69 12.32
N VAL A 75 4.27 -1.00 11.78
CA VAL A 75 3.47 -0.02 11.03
C VAL A 75 2.56 0.74 12.00
N ASP A 76 2.41 2.04 11.77
CA ASP A 76 1.54 2.90 12.57
C ASP A 76 0.10 2.87 12.04
N ALA A 77 -0.07 2.56 10.75
CA ALA A 77 -1.38 2.40 10.14
C ALA A 77 -1.36 1.40 8.98
N LEU A 78 -2.48 0.70 8.83
CA LEU A 78 -2.82 -0.11 7.67
C LEU A 78 -3.87 0.61 6.83
N VAL A 79 -3.58 0.82 5.55
CA VAL A 79 -4.49 1.43 4.58
C VAL A 79 -4.93 0.36 3.58
N LEU A 80 -6.25 0.24 3.38
CA LEU A 80 -6.84 -0.69 2.43
C LEU A 80 -7.33 0.07 1.19
N GLY A 81 -6.60 -0.06 0.09
CA GLY A 81 -6.92 0.49 -1.24
C GLY A 81 -7.44 -0.57 -2.19
N VAL A 82 -8.39 -1.39 -1.75
CA VAL A 82 -9.02 -2.49 -2.50
C VAL A 82 -10.55 -2.34 -2.47
N GLY A 83 -11.24 -3.08 -3.34
CA GLY A 83 -12.71 -3.11 -3.39
C GLY A 83 -13.27 -2.77 -4.77
N GLY A 84 -12.55 -1.99 -5.57
CA GLY A 84 -12.97 -1.68 -6.94
C GLY A 84 -13.04 -2.94 -7.80
N MET A 85 -12.00 -3.78 -7.72
CA MET A 85 -11.92 -5.03 -8.47
C MET A 85 -12.97 -6.06 -8.05
N ASP A 86 -13.50 -6.00 -6.82
CA ASP A 86 -14.56 -6.91 -6.33
C ASP A 86 -15.88 -6.72 -7.09
N THR A 87 -16.07 -5.56 -7.73
CA THR A 87 -17.29 -5.23 -8.48
C THR A 87 -17.21 -5.56 -9.96
N LEU A 88 -16.03 -5.93 -10.46
CA LEU A 88 -15.84 -6.28 -11.86
C LEU A 88 -16.35 -7.70 -12.14
N PRO A 89 -16.97 -7.94 -13.30
CA PRO A 89 -17.38 -9.28 -13.70
C PRO A 89 -16.16 -10.20 -13.84
N SER A 90 -16.34 -11.44 -13.39
CA SER A 90 -15.36 -12.53 -13.50
C SER A 90 -15.21 -13.04 -14.92
#